data_AF-A0A2D3PUA4-F1
#
_entry.id   AF-A0A2D3PUA4-F1
#
_cell.length_a   1.000
_cell.length_b   1.000
_cell.length_c   1.000
_cell.angle_alpha   90.00
_cell.angle_beta   90.00
_cell.angle_gamma   90.00
#
_symmetry.space_group_name_H-M   'P 1'
#
loop_
_entity.id
_entity.type
_entity.pdbx_description
1 polymer ?
#
loop_
_entity_poly.entity_id
_entity_poly.type
_entity_poly.pdbx_seq_one_letter_code
_entity_poly.pdbx_strand_id
1 'polypeptide(L)'
;MKKFLIFLLAVLALTFVACGKDKDIESYLDMERIKSEFNIEKQDKEQIKFTDKDESRSAYRIFNFQKMKSVDFKNPKKIDKLEEFYLGKNCKIIYKDESTIIVLVLAQDNSYAYNIQSFDDSKTELMMAVSIGSDKELSEDELFNLLDEAKSFIK
;
A
#
# COMPACT_ATOMS: atom_id res chain seq x y z
N MET A 1 -7.97 -10.41 14.84
CA MET A 1 -6.92 -9.78 13.99
C MET A 1 -7.46 -9.33 12.63
N LYS A 2 -7.90 -10.22 11.71
CA LYS A 2 -8.42 -9.84 10.36
C LYS A 2 -9.40 -8.64 10.37
N LYS A 3 -10.42 -8.63 11.24
CA LYS A 3 -11.46 -7.57 11.28
C LYS A 3 -10.98 -6.19 11.76
N PHE A 4 -10.07 -6.13 12.75
CA PHE A 4 -9.50 -4.85 13.22
C PHE A 4 -8.47 -4.29 12.22
N LEU A 5 -7.70 -5.18 11.57
CA LEU A 5 -6.75 -4.82 10.52
C LEU A 5 -7.47 -4.22 9.30
N ILE A 6 -8.56 -4.85 8.83
CA ILE A 6 -9.36 -4.36 7.69
C ILE A 6 -9.87 -2.92 7.93
N PHE A 7 -10.22 -2.58 9.17
CA PHE A 7 -10.80 -1.27 9.51
C PHE A 7 -9.77 -0.13 9.49
N LEU A 8 -8.51 -0.38 9.89
CA LEU A 8 -7.42 0.62 9.83
C LEU A 8 -6.85 0.79 8.41
N LEU A 9 -6.89 -0.26 7.59
CA LEU A 9 -6.36 -0.27 6.22
C LEU A 9 -7.33 0.35 5.20
N ALA A 10 -8.64 0.27 5.44
CA ALA A 10 -9.66 0.87 4.58
C ALA A 10 -9.68 2.42 4.60
N VAL A 11 -9.15 3.05 5.67
CA VAL A 11 -9.26 4.51 5.87
C VAL A 11 -8.27 5.31 5.01
N LEU A 12 -7.17 4.71 4.53
CA LEU A 12 -6.09 5.45 3.87
C LEU A 12 -6.25 5.65 2.36
N ALA A 13 -7.17 4.96 1.70
CA ALA A 13 -7.51 5.26 0.30
C ALA A 13 -8.22 6.61 0.12
N LEU A 14 -8.61 7.28 1.21
CA LEU A 14 -9.40 8.51 1.21
C LEU A 14 -8.57 9.80 1.12
N THR A 15 -7.23 9.76 1.30
CA THR A 15 -6.41 10.97 1.31
C THR A 15 -6.20 11.57 -0.08
N PHE A 16 -6.38 10.77 -1.13
CA PHE A 16 -6.20 11.21 -2.51
C PHE A 16 -7.38 10.82 -3.38
N VAL A 17 -7.85 11.77 -4.18
CA VAL A 17 -8.96 11.53 -5.10
C VAL A 17 -8.42 10.82 -6.32
N ALA A 18 -8.93 9.61 -6.57
CA ALA A 18 -8.68 8.88 -7.80
C ALA A 18 -9.22 9.70 -8.99
N CYS A 19 -8.34 9.98 -9.95
CA CYS A 19 -8.70 10.48 -11.28
C CYS A 19 -7.44 10.42 -12.14
N GLY A 20 -7.38 9.50 -13.10
CA GLY A 20 -6.25 9.47 -14.02
C GLY A 20 -6.66 9.12 -15.44
N LYS A 21 -5.80 9.52 -16.39
CA LYS A 21 -5.86 9.40 -17.86
C LYS A 21 -6.62 8.18 -18.41
N ASP A 22 -7.10 8.27 -19.65
CA ASP A 22 -7.96 7.30 -20.37
C ASP A 22 -7.59 5.80 -20.29
N LYS A 23 -6.36 5.44 -19.90
CA LYS A 23 -5.94 4.04 -19.74
C LYS A 23 -6.30 3.49 -18.36
N ASP A 24 -6.93 2.31 -18.34
CA ASP A 24 -7.24 1.58 -17.13
C ASP A 24 -5.97 1.20 -16.35
N ILE A 25 -6.05 1.21 -15.01
CA ILE A 25 -4.92 0.91 -14.12
C ILE A 25 -4.25 -0.44 -14.43
N GLU A 26 -5.04 -1.41 -14.88
CA GLU A 26 -4.58 -2.74 -15.31
C GLU A 26 -3.53 -2.71 -16.41
N SER A 27 -3.53 -1.66 -17.24
CA SER A 27 -2.53 -1.52 -18.32
C SER A 27 -1.11 -1.32 -17.79
N TYR A 28 -0.96 -0.86 -16.54
CA TYR A 28 0.33 -0.65 -15.88
C TYR A 28 0.81 -1.84 -15.05
N LEU A 29 -0.05 -2.85 -14.86
CA LEU A 29 0.19 -3.93 -13.89
C LEU A 29 0.25 -5.29 -14.57
N ASP A 30 1.09 -6.18 -14.04
CA ASP A 30 1.13 -7.60 -14.39
C ASP A 30 -0.08 -8.34 -13.80
N MET A 31 -1.23 -8.11 -14.42
CA MET A 31 -2.51 -8.68 -14.03
C MET A 31 -2.55 -10.21 -14.14
N GLU A 32 -1.75 -10.81 -15.01
CA GLU A 32 -1.67 -12.26 -15.12
C GLU A 32 -1.03 -12.84 -13.87
N ARG A 33 0.12 -12.29 -13.47
CA ARG A 33 0.80 -12.68 -12.22
C ARG A 33 -0.07 -12.41 -11.00
N ILE A 34 -0.65 -11.21 -10.85
CA ILE A 34 -1.50 -10.85 -9.70
C ILE A 34 -2.66 -11.85 -9.56
N LYS A 35 -3.41 -12.14 -10.63
CA LYS A 35 -4.55 -13.07 -10.58
C LYS A 35 -4.13 -14.52 -10.31
N SER A 36 -2.90 -14.88 -10.69
CA SER A 36 -2.36 -16.22 -10.42
C SER A 36 -1.95 -16.40 -8.95
N GLU A 37 -1.45 -15.36 -8.29
CA GLU A 37 -0.86 -15.42 -6.94
C GLU A 37 -1.83 -14.96 -5.84
N PHE A 38 -2.80 -14.09 -6.14
CA PHE A 38 -3.61 -13.37 -5.15
C PHE A 38 -5.12 -13.44 -5.40
N ASN A 39 -5.90 -13.09 -4.38
CA ASN A 39 -7.34 -12.84 -4.51
C ASN A 39 -7.59 -11.37 -4.86
N ILE A 40 -8.41 -11.11 -5.88
CA ILE A 40 -8.84 -9.74 -6.21
C ILE A 40 -10.01 -9.34 -5.32
N GLU A 41 -9.84 -8.27 -4.55
CA GLU A 41 -10.87 -7.71 -3.66
C GLU A 41 -11.62 -6.54 -4.30
N LYS A 42 -10.91 -5.74 -5.10
CA LYS A 42 -11.48 -4.61 -5.83
C LYS A 42 -10.70 -4.39 -7.12
N GLN A 43 -11.42 -4.14 -8.21
CA GLN A 43 -10.84 -3.81 -9.50
C GLN A 43 -11.77 -2.85 -10.22
N ASP A 44 -11.29 -1.64 -10.45
CA ASP A 44 -11.94 -0.63 -11.28
C ASP A 44 -10.88 0.11 -12.12
N LYS A 45 -11.28 1.12 -12.90
CA LYS A 45 -10.38 1.84 -13.81
C LYS A 45 -9.24 2.57 -13.11
N GLU A 46 -9.41 2.87 -11.83
CA GLU A 46 -8.53 3.75 -11.06
C GLU A 46 -7.89 3.06 -9.87
N GLN A 47 -8.40 1.91 -9.46
CA GLN A 47 -7.93 1.19 -8.30
C GLN A 47 -7.93 -0.32 -8.55
N ILE A 48 -6.87 -0.98 -8.09
CA ILE A 48 -6.89 -2.41 -7.87
C ILE A 48 -6.42 -2.72 -6.45
N LYS A 49 -7.16 -3.60 -5.77
CA LYS A 49 -6.87 -4.10 -4.44
C LYS A 49 -6.89 -5.61 -4.46
N PHE A 50 -5.86 -6.23 -3.93
CA PHE A 50 -5.74 -7.68 -3.87
C PHE A 50 -5.05 -8.14 -2.59
N THR A 51 -5.31 -9.38 -2.21
CA THR A 51 -4.95 -9.97 -0.91
C THR A 51 -4.31 -11.33 -1.09
N ASP A 52 -3.53 -11.76 -0.10
CA ASP A 52 -3.08 -13.14 -0.04
C ASP A 52 -4.27 -14.12 -0.15
N LYS A 53 -4.06 -15.23 -0.85
CA LYS A 53 -5.00 -16.36 -0.82
C LYS A 53 -5.12 -16.91 0.60
N ASP A 54 -6.20 -17.64 0.87
CA ASP A 54 -6.43 -18.29 2.17
C ASP A 54 -5.45 -19.47 2.38
N GLU A 55 -4.18 -19.13 2.59
CA GLU A 55 -3.08 -20.01 2.96
C GLU A 55 -2.57 -19.62 4.35
N SER A 56 -2.02 -20.57 5.11
CA SER A 56 -1.39 -20.29 6.39
C SER A 56 -0.04 -19.57 6.19
N ARG A 57 -0.09 -18.25 5.99
CA ARG A 57 1.10 -17.39 5.95
C ARG A 57 1.32 -16.71 7.30
N SER A 58 2.58 -16.50 7.67
CA SER A 58 2.97 -15.76 8.89
C SER A 58 2.59 -14.29 8.86
N ALA A 59 2.38 -13.74 7.65
CA ALA A 59 1.87 -12.40 7.45
C ALA A 59 0.75 -12.42 6.42
N TYR A 60 -0.29 -11.62 6.65
CA TYR A 60 -1.37 -11.35 5.71
C TYR A 60 -1.18 -9.98 5.09
N ARG A 61 -1.16 -9.94 3.76
CA ARG A 61 -0.84 -8.75 2.97
C ARG A 61 -2.03 -8.31 2.14
N ILE A 62 -2.20 -7.01 2.06
CA ILE A 62 -3.14 -6.34 1.16
C ILE A 62 -2.33 -5.37 0.31
N PHE A 63 -2.39 -5.54 -1.00
CA PHE A 63 -1.81 -4.61 -1.95
C PHE A 63 -2.92 -3.74 -2.52
N ASN A 64 -2.64 -2.45 -2.67
CA ASN A 64 -3.54 -1.49 -3.27
C ASN A 64 -2.76 -0.56 -4.20
N PHE A 65 -3.14 -0.55 -5.47
CA PHE A 65 -2.63 0.40 -6.45
C PHE A 65 -3.74 1.36 -6.80
N GLN A 66 -3.43 2.65 -6.83
CA GLN A 66 -4.40 3.71 -7.09
C GLN A 66 -3.81 4.74 -8.04
N LYS A 67 -4.57 5.08 -9.08
CA LYS A 67 -4.27 6.23 -9.95
C LYS A 67 -4.50 7.52 -9.18
N MET A 68 -3.48 8.36 -9.19
CA MET A 68 -3.46 9.65 -8.53
C MET A 68 -3.76 10.75 -9.54
N LYS A 69 -4.41 11.82 -9.08
CA LYS A 69 -4.44 13.08 -9.84
C LYS A 69 -3.03 13.63 -9.99
N SER A 70 -2.69 14.11 -11.18
CA SER A 70 -1.39 14.75 -11.47
C SER A 70 -0.99 15.82 -10.46
N VAL A 71 -1.94 16.65 -10.01
CA VAL A 71 -1.70 17.71 -9.02
C VAL A 71 -1.32 17.18 -7.65
N ASP A 72 -1.92 16.06 -7.24
CA ASP A 72 -1.64 15.42 -5.96
C ASP A 72 -0.33 14.62 -6.03
N PHE A 73 -0.10 13.93 -7.16
CA PHE A 73 1.12 13.15 -7.40
C PHE A 73 2.37 14.04 -7.47
N LYS A 74 2.28 15.20 -8.12
CA LYS A 74 3.39 16.16 -8.24
C LYS A 74 3.55 17.07 -7.03
N ASN A 75 2.70 16.92 -6.01
CA ASN A 75 2.81 17.74 -4.82
C ASN A 75 4.10 17.37 -4.07
N PRO A 76 5.06 18.30 -3.89
CA PRO A 76 6.30 18.02 -3.19
C PRO A 76 6.07 17.68 -1.71
N LYS A 77 4.91 18.02 -1.15
CA LYS A 77 4.54 17.72 0.25
C LYS A 77 3.67 16.46 0.40
N LYS A 78 3.57 15.61 -0.64
CA LYS A 78 2.70 14.42 -0.60
C LYS A 78 3.07 13.46 0.53
N ILE A 79 4.36 13.23 0.75
CA ILE A 79 4.85 12.39 1.85
C ILE A 79 4.66 13.07 3.20
N ASP A 80 4.95 14.37 3.32
CA ASP A 80 4.76 15.10 4.57
C ASP A 80 3.29 15.08 5.03
N LYS A 81 2.34 15.19 4.10
CA LYS A 81 0.90 15.03 4.41
C LYS A 81 0.57 13.64 4.95
N LEU A 82 1.21 12.59 4.45
CA LEU A 82 1.03 11.23 4.96
C LEU A 82 1.65 11.08 6.34
N GLU A 83 2.85 11.61 6.55
CA GLU A 83 3.50 11.64 7.86
C GLU A 83 2.63 12.35 8.89
N GLU A 84 2.16 13.57 8.60
CA GLU A 84 1.25 14.33 9.49
C GLU A 84 0.00 13.51 9.84
N PHE A 85 -0.60 12.83 8.85
CA PHE A 85 -1.74 11.95 9.07
C PHE A 85 -1.41 10.80 10.03
N TYR A 86 -0.30 10.10 9.82
CA TYR A 86 0.10 8.96 10.64
C TYR A 86 0.52 9.36 12.06
N LEU A 87 1.28 10.45 12.20
CA LEU A 87 1.63 11.00 13.50
C LEU A 87 0.38 11.45 14.27
N GLY A 88 -0.59 12.06 13.58
CA GLY A 88 -1.89 12.42 14.16
C GLY A 88 -2.73 11.21 14.62
N LYS A 89 -2.36 9.99 14.24
CA LYS A 89 -2.95 8.72 14.70
C LYS A 89 -2.08 7.97 15.71
N ASN A 90 -1.01 8.60 16.21
CA ASN A 90 -0.01 8.00 17.10
C ASN A 90 0.68 6.76 16.48
N CYS A 91 0.77 6.69 15.16
CA CYS A 91 1.54 5.66 14.49
C CYS A 91 3.05 5.99 14.53
N LYS A 92 3.89 4.96 14.48
CA LYS A 92 5.35 5.12 14.46
C LYS A 92 5.86 5.07 13.02
N ILE A 93 6.51 6.14 12.57
CA ILE A 93 7.24 6.15 11.29
C ILE A 93 8.50 5.29 11.44
N ILE A 94 8.65 4.29 10.58
CA ILE A 94 9.84 3.43 10.51
C ILE A 94 10.83 4.03 9.51
N TYR A 95 10.33 4.42 8.34
CA TYR A 95 11.13 4.94 7.24
C TYR A 95 10.35 6.01 6.48
N LYS A 96 11.07 7.01 5.94
CA LYS A 96 10.53 8.05 5.07
C LYS A 96 11.61 8.57 4.12
N ASP A 97 11.26 8.70 2.84
CA ASP A 97 12.02 9.46 1.85
C ASP A 97 11.08 10.38 1.04
N GLU A 98 11.51 10.88 -0.13
CA GLU A 98 10.71 11.78 -0.97
C GLU A 98 9.46 11.14 -1.60
N SER A 99 9.43 9.81 -1.68
CA SER A 99 8.43 9.05 -2.44
C SER A 99 7.88 7.84 -1.69
N THR A 100 8.38 7.52 -0.50
CA THR A 100 8.03 6.33 0.27
C THR A 100 7.91 6.67 1.75
N ILE A 101 6.91 6.09 2.42
CA ILE A 101 6.76 6.11 3.87
C ILE A 101 6.37 4.71 4.37
N ILE A 102 7.04 4.24 5.42
CA ILE A 102 6.77 2.96 6.08
C ILE A 102 6.43 3.24 7.53
N VAL A 103 5.32 2.67 7.99
CA VAL A 103 4.70 3.01 9.27
C VAL A 103 4.28 1.76 10.01
N LEU A 104 4.66 1.66 11.28
CA LEU A 104 4.04 0.76 12.24
C LEU A 104 2.75 1.39 12.77
N VAL A 105 1.65 0.76 12.45
CA VAL A 105 0.28 1.22 12.75
C VAL A 105 -0.20 0.69 14.09
N LEU A 106 0.13 -0.57 14.41
CA LEU A 106 -0.25 -1.24 15.65
C LEU A 106 0.85 -2.22 16.06
N ALA A 107 1.16 -2.25 17.35
CA ALA A 107 1.90 -3.33 17.98
C ALA A 107 1.21 -3.68 19.31
N GLN A 108 0.52 -4.82 19.35
CA GLN A 108 -0.25 -5.25 20.51
C GLN A 108 -0.33 -6.78 20.56
N ASP A 109 -0.05 -7.38 21.72
CA ASP A 109 -0.27 -8.81 22.00
C ASP A 109 0.28 -9.73 20.89
N ASN A 110 1.56 -9.54 20.53
CA ASN A 110 2.25 -10.22 19.42
C ASN A 110 1.57 -10.04 18.04
N SER A 111 0.78 -8.98 17.86
CA SER A 111 0.17 -8.62 16.59
C SER A 111 0.72 -7.28 16.13
N TYR A 112 1.25 -7.27 14.92
CA TYR A 112 1.87 -6.12 14.30
C TYR A 112 1.12 -5.75 13.03
N ALA A 113 0.89 -4.45 12.83
CA ALA A 113 0.29 -3.93 11.61
C ALA A 113 1.18 -2.87 11.00
N TYR A 114 1.49 -3.00 9.72
CA TYR A 114 2.32 -2.07 8.97
C TYR A 114 1.57 -1.49 7.78
N ASN A 115 1.93 -0.27 7.40
CA ASN A 115 1.59 0.31 6.12
C ASN A 115 2.86 0.81 5.43
N ILE A 116 3.02 0.41 4.18
CA ILE A 116 4.00 0.94 3.25
C ILE A 116 3.21 1.72 2.22
N GLN A 117 3.58 2.96 1.95
CA GLN A 117 3.03 3.75 0.85
C GLN A 117 4.17 4.31 0.03
N SER A 118 4.08 4.15 -1.29
CA SER A 118 5.12 4.60 -2.21
C SER A 118 4.50 5.13 -3.50
N PHE A 119 5.10 6.15 -4.08
CA PHE A 119 4.69 6.78 -5.33
C PHE A 119 5.66 6.36 -6.44
N ASP A 120 5.13 5.79 -7.53
CA ASP A 120 5.94 5.37 -8.67
C ASP A 120 6.33 6.58 -9.54
N ASP A 121 7.51 7.15 -9.31
CA ASP A 121 7.98 8.31 -10.08
C ASP A 121 8.47 7.95 -11.50
N SER A 122 8.44 6.68 -11.90
CA SER A 122 9.10 6.24 -13.14
C SER A 122 8.34 6.66 -14.40
N LYS A 123 7.03 6.37 -14.51
CA LYS A 123 6.24 6.64 -15.73
C LYS A 123 4.75 6.86 -15.50
N THR A 124 4.23 6.58 -14.31
CA THR A 124 2.79 6.50 -14.06
C THR A 124 2.43 7.26 -12.80
N GLU A 125 1.34 8.03 -12.82
CA GLU A 125 0.87 8.74 -11.62
C GLU A 125 0.14 7.73 -10.71
N LEU A 126 0.90 6.74 -10.19
CA LEU A 126 0.41 5.64 -9.36
C LEU A 126 0.93 5.78 -7.93
N MET A 127 0.02 5.55 -7.00
CA MET A 127 0.33 5.30 -5.60
C MET A 127 0.16 3.81 -5.33
N MET A 128 1.16 3.22 -4.69
CA MET A 128 1.16 1.85 -4.19
C MET A 128 1.03 1.89 -2.68
N ALA A 129 0.21 1.03 -2.13
CA ALA A 129 0.15 0.78 -0.70
C ALA A 129 0.18 -0.72 -0.42
N VAL A 130 1.04 -1.11 0.53
CA VAL A 130 1.08 -2.46 1.07
C VAL A 130 0.73 -2.39 2.54
N SER A 131 -0.30 -3.12 2.91
CA SER A 131 -0.77 -3.21 4.28
C SER A 131 -0.56 -4.61 4.81
N ILE A 132 0.11 -4.73 5.95
CA ILE A 132 0.58 -6.02 6.46
C ILE A 132 0.07 -6.24 7.87
N GLY A 133 -0.47 -7.42 8.13
CA GLY A 133 -0.70 -7.93 9.48
C GLY A 133 0.22 -9.12 9.74
N SER A 134 0.93 -9.12 10.85
CA SER A 134 1.92 -10.15 11.20
C SER A 134 1.79 -10.55 12.67
N ASP A 135 2.05 -11.82 12.98
CA ASP A 135 2.13 -12.34 14.36
C ASP A 135 3.55 -12.21 14.96
N LYS A 136 4.48 -11.66 14.19
CA LYS A 136 5.83 -11.28 14.61
C LYS A 136 6.17 -9.88 14.13
N GLU A 137 7.11 -9.24 14.83
CA GLU A 137 7.70 -7.99 14.34
C GLU A 137 8.48 -8.27 13.05
N LEU A 138 8.26 -7.43 12.03
CA LEU A 138 9.01 -7.46 10.78
C LEU A 138 10.18 -6.49 10.86
N SER A 139 11.34 -6.93 10.38
CA SER A 139 12.52 -6.09 10.20
C SER A 139 12.31 -5.06 9.07
N GLU A 140 13.12 -4.02 9.07
CA GLU A 140 13.13 -3.01 8.00
C GLU A 140 13.42 -3.65 6.64
N ASP A 141 14.36 -4.59 6.56
CA ASP A 141 14.67 -5.34 5.32
C ASP A 141 13.47 -6.17 4.84
N GLU A 142 12.73 -6.83 5.74
CA GLU A 142 11.50 -7.55 5.38
C GLU A 142 10.44 -6.59 4.82
N LEU A 143 10.32 -5.38 5.36
CA LEU A 143 9.40 -4.36 4.86
C LEU A 143 9.83 -3.82 3.49
N PHE A 144 11.12 -3.63 3.25
CA PHE A 144 11.62 -3.24 1.92
C PHE A 144 11.45 -4.34 0.88
N ASN A 145 11.65 -5.62 1.23
CA ASN A 145 11.38 -6.73 0.34
C ASN A 145 9.91 -6.78 -0.10
N LEU A 146 8.97 -6.43 0.79
CA LEU A 146 7.55 -6.32 0.46
C LEU A 146 7.24 -5.13 -0.46
N LEU A 147 7.96 -4.01 -0.30
CA LEU A 147 7.88 -2.89 -1.23
C LEU A 147 8.41 -3.27 -2.62
N ASP A 148 9.53 -4.00 -2.68
CA ASP A 148 10.12 -4.47 -3.93
C ASP A 148 9.21 -5.48 -4.63
N GLU A 149 8.57 -6.37 -3.87
CA GLU A 149 7.53 -7.26 -4.40
C GLU A 149 6.36 -6.46 -4.98
N ALA A 150 5.86 -5.44 -4.28
CA ALA A 150 4.82 -4.57 -4.81
C ALA A 150 5.24 -3.87 -6.11
N LYS A 151 6.44 -3.30 -6.14
CA LYS A 151 7.01 -2.66 -7.35
C LYS A 151 7.13 -3.65 -8.51
N SER A 152 7.41 -4.92 -8.23
CA SER A 152 7.56 -5.97 -9.25
C SER A 152 6.27 -6.30 -10.01
N PHE A 153 5.10 -5.83 -9.53
CA PHE A 153 3.84 -5.97 -10.27
C PHE A 153 3.63 -4.87 -11.31
N ILE A 154 4.46 -3.82 -11.34
CA ILE A 154 4.41 -2.77 -12.37
C ILE A 154 5.18 -3.24 -13.62
N LYS A 155 4.61 -3.00 -14.82
CA LYS A 155 5.19 -3.35 -16.12
C LYS A 155 6.25 -2.37 -16.63
#